data_AF-A0A4U5ZRE1-F1
#
_entry.id   AF-A0A4U5ZRE1-F1
#
_cell.length_a   1.000
_cell.length_b   1.000
_cell.length_c   1.000
_cell.angle_alpha   90.00
_cell.angle_beta   90.00
_cell.angle_gamma   90.00
#
_symmetry.space_group_name_H-M   'P 1'
#
loop_
_entity.id
_entity.type
_entity.pdbx_description
1 polymer ?
#
loop_
_entity_poly.entity_id
_entity_poly.type
_entity_poly.pdbx_seq_one_letter_code
_entity_poly.pdbx_strand_id
1 'polypeptide(L)'
;MKKATSSPAKVGETTTAAPENGAVEYRIKPGVPWINGKRVKDQQTVTLNAQEAAYDLGLGRISPAAQPVPDDWPAPAIGAGADDGRD
;
A
#
# COMPACT_ATOMS: atom_id res chain seq x y z
N MET A 1 -0.90 49.65 -6.79
CA MET A 1 -1.07 48.62 -7.85
C MET A 1 0.22 47.83 -8.02
N LYS A 2 0.12 46.50 -8.27
CA LYS A 2 1.17 45.53 -8.65
C LYS A 2 1.90 44.87 -7.44
N LYS A 3 1.96 43.54 -7.19
CA LYS A 3 1.46 42.30 -7.84
C LYS A 3 1.30 41.17 -6.79
N ALA A 4 0.37 40.24 -7.02
CA ALA A 4 0.27 38.96 -6.31
C ALA A 4 1.36 37.97 -6.79
N THR A 5 1.82 37.09 -5.90
CA THR A 5 2.18 35.71 -6.25
C THR A 5 1.88 34.79 -5.06
N SER A 6 0.77 34.07 -5.15
CA SER A 6 0.51 32.85 -4.39
C SER A 6 1.44 31.74 -4.87
N SER A 7 1.95 30.93 -3.95
CA SER A 7 2.29 29.52 -4.17
C SER A 7 2.26 28.79 -2.84
N PRO A 8 1.17 28.08 -2.50
CA PRO A 8 1.20 27.11 -1.42
C PRO A 8 1.58 25.72 -1.94
N ALA A 9 2.08 24.90 -1.03
CA ALA A 9 2.26 23.44 -1.13
C ALA A 9 3.44 22.91 -1.99
N LYS A 10 4.56 22.65 -1.30
CA LYS A 10 5.32 21.42 -1.52
C LYS A 10 5.26 20.59 -0.25
N VAL A 11 4.06 20.12 0.10
CA VAL A 11 3.92 18.97 1.00
C VAL A 11 4.17 17.74 0.14
N GLY A 12 5.28 17.08 0.42
CA GLY A 12 5.70 15.86 -0.28
C GLY A 12 7.03 15.38 0.25
N GLU A 13 7.22 15.53 1.57
CA GLU A 13 8.26 14.83 2.30
C GLU A 13 7.98 13.33 2.14
N THR A 14 8.69 12.69 1.22
CA THR A 14 8.94 11.24 1.30
C THR A 14 10.31 11.07 1.93
N THR A 15 10.45 11.62 3.14
CA THR A 15 11.44 11.10 4.08
C THR A 15 10.99 9.68 4.37
N THR A 16 11.75 8.71 3.85
CA THR A 16 11.85 7.36 4.39
C THR A 16 12.20 7.50 5.86
N ALA A 17 11.18 7.67 6.71
CA ALA A 17 11.35 7.65 8.15
C ALA A 17 11.70 6.21 8.51
N ALA A 18 12.92 6.00 9.00
CA ALA A 18 13.31 4.76 9.64
C ALA A 18 12.27 4.42 10.73
N PRO A 19 11.77 3.17 10.80
CA PRO A 19 10.63 2.82 11.64
C PRO A 19 11.05 2.69 13.11
N GLU A 20 11.18 3.80 13.82
CA GLU A 20 11.65 3.81 15.22
C GLU A 20 10.50 3.55 16.23
N ASN A 21 9.38 2.94 15.80
CA ASN A 21 8.17 2.71 16.62
C ASN A 21 7.38 1.44 16.24
N GLY A 22 8.05 0.31 15.96
CA GLY A 22 7.36 -0.96 15.72
C GLY A 22 6.47 -0.98 14.48
N ALA A 23 6.80 -0.17 13.47
CA ALA A 23 6.13 -0.21 12.18
C ALA A 23 6.58 -1.45 11.40
N VAL A 24 5.62 -2.21 10.90
CA VAL A 24 5.81 -3.46 10.17
C VAL A 24 5.34 -3.26 8.74
N GLU A 25 5.96 -3.99 7.81
CA GLU A 25 5.50 -4.02 6.43
C GLU A 25 4.27 -4.91 6.28
N TYR A 26 3.23 -4.37 5.64
CA TYR A 26 2.01 -5.07 5.29
C TYR A 26 1.85 -5.07 3.77
N ARG A 27 1.49 -6.22 3.21
CA ARG A 27 1.02 -6.32 1.83
C ARG A 27 -0.38 -5.73 1.73
N ILE A 28 -0.70 -5.14 0.58
CA ILE A 28 -2.00 -4.56 0.27
C ILE A 28 -2.75 -5.52 -0.65
N LYS A 29 -4.04 -5.76 -0.37
CA LYS A 29 -4.90 -6.57 -1.24
C LYS A 29 -5.03 -5.89 -2.60
N PRO A 30 -4.79 -6.61 -3.71
CA PRO A 30 -4.94 -6.02 -5.04
C PRO A 30 -6.34 -5.40 -5.22
N GLY A 31 -6.39 -4.20 -5.80
CA GLY A 31 -7.63 -3.45 -6.00
C GLY A 31 -8.05 -2.55 -4.84
N VAL A 32 -7.32 -2.54 -3.71
CA VAL A 32 -7.57 -1.59 -2.61
C VAL A 32 -6.89 -0.25 -2.90
N PRO A 33 -7.64 0.86 -3.08
CA PRO A 33 -7.04 2.14 -3.45
C PRO A 33 -6.57 2.97 -2.25
N TRP A 34 -7.00 2.63 -1.03
CA TRP A 34 -6.77 3.40 0.19
C TRP A 34 -6.53 2.48 1.40
N ILE A 35 -5.51 2.81 2.19
CA ILE A 35 -5.20 2.17 3.48
C ILE A 35 -5.00 3.27 4.51
N ASN A 36 -5.63 3.15 5.69
CA ASN A 36 -5.61 4.16 6.75
C ASN A 36 -5.80 5.62 6.27
N GLY A 37 -6.75 5.85 5.36
CA GLY A 37 -7.02 7.17 4.78
C GLY A 37 -5.95 7.71 3.82
N LYS A 38 -4.87 6.97 3.56
CA LYS A 38 -3.84 7.29 2.56
C LYS A 38 -4.10 6.53 1.28
N ARG A 39 -3.94 7.20 0.14
CA ARG A 39 -4.13 6.60 -1.18
C ARG A 39 -2.89 5.78 -1.54
N VAL A 40 -3.08 4.48 -1.70
CA VAL A 40 -1.99 3.54 -2.01
C VAL A 40 -1.87 3.22 -3.50
N LYS A 41 -2.96 3.36 -4.28
CA LYS A 41 -3.01 3.19 -5.75
C LYS A 41 -2.22 2.00 -6.30
N ASP A 42 -0.95 2.19 -6.60
CA ASP A 42 -0.04 1.25 -7.28
C ASP A 42 0.94 0.58 -6.29
N GLN A 43 0.86 0.91 -5.00
CA GLN A 43 1.66 0.29 -3.96
C GLN A 43 1.15 -1.12 -3.66
N GLN A 44 2.08 -2.06 -3.59
CA GLN A 44 1.81 -3.45 -3.22
C GLN A 44 2.01 -3.70 -1.71
N THR A 45 2.76 -2.83 -1.06
CA THR A 45 3.05 -2.88 0.38
C THR A 45 2.94 -1.49 1.00
N VAL A 46 2.71 -1.46 2.31
CA VAL A 46 2.68 -0.26 3.13
C VAL A 46 3.29 -0.56 4.49
N THR A 47 4.05 0.39 5.02
CA THR A 47 4.62 0.28 6.36
C THR A 47 3.70 1.01 7.33
N LEU A 48 3.16 0.28 8.31
CA LEU A 48 2.20 0.79 9.30
C LEU A 48 2.58 0.28 10.68
N ASN A 49 2.20 0.97 11.75
CA ASN A 49 2.24 0.37 13.08
C ASN A 49 1.03 -0.55 13.31
N ALA A 50 1.08 -1.36 14.38
CA ALA A 50 0.00 -2.32 14.69
C ALA A 50 -1.37 -1.66 14.92
N GLN A 51 -1.41 -0.43 15.45
CA GLN A 51 -2.65 0.27 15.74
C GLN A 51 -3.31 0.83 14.47
N GLU A 52 -2.52 1.35 13.53
CA GLU A 52 -2.98 1.78 12.21
C GLU A 52 -3.43 0.58 11.36
N ALA A 53 -2.67 -0.52 11.41
CA ALA A 53 -2.98 -1.72 10.63
C ALA A 53 -4.22 -2.47 11.15
N ALA A 54 -4.57 -2.37 12.44
CA ALA A 54 -5.64 -3.16 13.05
C ALA A 54 -6.98 -3.05 12.31
N TYR A 55 -7.34 -1.84 11.87
CA TYR A 55 -8.59 -1.61 11.14
C TYR A 55 -8.56 -2.27 9.75
N ASP A 56 -7.52 -2.03 8.96
CA ASP A 56 -7.40 -2.58 7.60
C ASP A 56 -7.14 -4.10 7.61
N LEU A 57 -6.47 -4.63 8.64
CA LEU A 57 -6.34 -6.07 8.91
C LEU A 57 -7.71 -6.70 9.19
N GLY A 58 -8.53 -6.07 10.04
CA GLY A 58 -9.89 -6.53 10.33
C GLY A 58 -10.80 -6.51 9.10
N LEU A 59 -10.55 -5.62 8.14
CA LEU A 59 -11.25 -5.57 6.86
C LEU A 59 -10.66 -6.51 5.80
N GLY A 60 -9.55 -7.21 6.08
CA GLY A 60 -8.86 -8.06 5.11
C GLY A 60 -8.26 -7.30 3.93
N ARG A 61 -8.02 -5.98 4.08
CA ARG A 61 -7.45 -5.11 3.04
C ARG A 61 -5.93 -5.17 2.99
N ILE A 62 -5.30 -5.52 4.11
CA ILE A 62 -3.87 -5.72 4.24
C ILE A 62 -3.57 -7.04 4.95
N SER A 63 -2.35 -7.53 4.80
CA SER A 63 -1.85 -8.73 5.48
C SER A 63 -0.37 -8.55 5.80
N PRO A 64 0.15 -9.04 6.94
CA PRO A 64 1.57 -8.90 7.26
C PRO A 64 2.45 -9.46 6.15
N ALA A 65 3.43 -8.70 5.65
CA ALA A 65 4.28 -9.17 4.54
C ALA A 65 5.12 -10.39 4.93
N ALA A 66 5.37 -10.58 6.23
CA ALA A 66 6.04 -11.75 6.80
C ALA A 66 5.19 -13.03 6.77
N GLN A 67 3.88 -12.93 6.54
CA GLN A 67 2.97 -14.07 6.45
C GLN A 67 2.69 -14.43 4.98
N PRO A 68 2.32 -15.69 4.70
CA PRO A 68 1.86 -16.07 3.38
C PRO A 68 0.67 -15.20 2.95
N VAL A 69 0.57 -14.93 1.65
CA VAL A 69 -0.59 -14.22 1.08
C VAL A 69 -1.84 -15.03 1.43
N PRO A 70 -2.90 -14.40 1.96
CA PRO A 70 -4.16 -15.09 2.18
C PRO A 70 -4.70 -15.67 0.86
N ASP A 71 -5.14 -16.94 0.86
CA ASP A 71 -5.75 -17.59 -0.31
C ASP A 71 -6.98 -16.85 -0.87
N ASP A 72 -7.68 -16.08 -0.03
CA ASP A 72 -8.81 -15.23 -0.44
C ASP A 72 -8.38 -14.05 -1.34
N TRP A 73 -7.09 -13.72 -1.37
CA TRP A 73 -6.62 -12.62 -2.19
C TRP A 73 -6.53 -13.05 -3.64
N PRO A 74 -7.02 -12.22 -4.57
CA PRO A 74 -6.79 -12.48 -5.98
C PRO A 74 -5.28 -12.61 -6.17
N ALA A 75 -4.86 -13.69 -6.84
CA ALA A 75 -3.47 -13.89 -7.18
C ALA A 75 -2.94 -12.59 -7.78
N PRO A 76 -1.75 -12.11 -7.36
CA PRO A 76 -1.16 -10.97 -8.02
C PRO A 76 -1.13 -11.33 -9.50
N ALA A 77 -1.68 -10.44 -10.34
CA ALA A 77 -1.69 -10.62 -11.79
C ALA A 77 -0.26 -10.50 -12.33
N ILE A 78 0.61 -11.42 -11.92
CA ILE A 78 1.84 -11.75 -12.61
C ILE A 78 1.34 -12.48 -13.84
N GLY A 79 1.49 -11.84 -14.99
CA GLY A 79 0.80 -12.14 -16.23
C GLY A 79 0.44 -13.61 -16.40
N ALA A 80 -0.85 -13.86 -16.63
CA ALA A 80 -1.31 -15.04 -17.33
C ALA A 80 -0.60 -15.10 -18.68
N GLY A 81 0.56 -15.74 -18.67
CA GLY A 81 1.50 -15.91 -19.76
C GLY A 81 2.35 -17.15 -19.49
N ALA A 82 1.75 -18.18 -18.89
CA ALA A 82 2.25 -19.53 -18.97
C ALA A 82 1.37 -20.25 -19.99
N ASP A 83 1.72 -20.03 -21.26
CA ASP A 83 1.83 -21.06 -22.28
C ASP A 83 1.01 -22.34 -22.00
N ASP A 84 -0.27 -22.35 -22.42
CA ASP A 84 -0.98 -23.60 -22.68
C ASP A 84 -0.47 -24.11 -24.04
N GLY A 85 0.78 -24.56 -24.03
CA GLY A 85 1.42 -25.32 -25.11
C GLY A 85 0.69 -26.64 -25.27
N ARG A 86 -0.45 -26.58 -25.96
CA ARG A 86 -1.24 -27.72 -26.41
C ARG A 86 -0.45 -28.43 -27.52
N ASP A 87 0.25 -29.51 -27.17
CA ASP A 87 0.74 -30.52 -28.11
C ASP A 87 -0.40 -31.50 -28.46
#